data_AF-A0A0F9QG31-F1
#
_entry.id   AF-A0A0F9QG31-F1
#
_cell.length_a   1.000
_cell.length_b   1.000
_cell.length_c   1.000
_cell.angle_alpha   90.00
_cell.angle_beta   90.00
_cell.angle_gamma   90.00
#
_symmetry.space_group_name_H-M   'P 1'
#
loop_
_entity.id
_entity.type
_entity.pdbx_description
1 polymer ?
#
loop_
_entity_poly.entity_id
_entity_poly.type
_entity_poly.pdbx_seq_one_letter_code
_entity_poly.pdbx_strand_id
1 'polypeptide(L)'
;MVKATGQGDGIHLRILSSYASLLAAGEVVVKFVRATYGKEAGKEVMDWITEATKTLVAGAEEQAKDIASSSPFRKMATALAEGMAARKICLMPAVGVDTSHHRHPSGAVAAETVGYWEERHGVVFALLTRESTYGWYEGVQVRRGSRVGFSWAAVLKEAVDEFGGERVERKRVQVGEKTAQLSGVLVPLDTLTQENDSQDSQDSQDFE
;
A
#
# COMPACT_ATOMS: atom_id res chain seq x y z
N MET A 1 12.55 26.05 -17.86
CA MET A 1 13.14 25.05 -16.94
C MET A 1 12.00 24.30 -16.28
N VAL A 2 11.53 23.23 -16.93
CA VAL A 2 10.33 22.48 -16.49
C VAL A 2 10.77 21.50 -15.41
N LYS A 3 10.19 21.64 -14.22
CA LYS A 3 10.46 20.83 -13.03
C LYS A 3 9.75 19.48 -13.22
N ALA A 4 10.50 18.42 -13.44
CA ALA A 4 9.98 17.07 -13.57
C ALA A 4 9.29 16.64 -12.26
N THR A 5 8.01 16.33 -12.33
CA THR A 5 7.17 15.79 -11.27
C THR A 5 7.47 14.29 -11.09
N GLY A 6 8.46 13.97 -10.24
CA GLY A 6 9.04 12.64 -10.09
C GLY A 6 8.24 11.63 -9.26
N GLN A 7 6.95 11.42 -9.55
CA GLN A 7 6.12 10.48 -8.75
C GLN A 7 5.47 9.35 -9.57
N GLY A 8 5.43 9.44 -10.90
CA GLY A 8 5.26 8.27 -11.77
C GLY A 8 6.54 7.43 -11.88
N ASP A 9 7.69 8.07 -11.66
CA ASP A 9 9.00 7.51 -11.98
C ASP A 9 9.34 6.24 -11.19
N GLY A 10 8.79 6.00 -10.00
CA GLY A 10 9.19 4.84 -9.17
C GLY A 10 8.70 3.47 -9.69
N ILE A 11 7.45 3.40 -10.15
CA ILE A 11 6.89 2.18 -10.77
C ILE A 11 7.49 1.99 -12.15
N HIS A 12 7.60 3.09 -12.93
CA HIS A 12 8.29 3.06 -14.21
C HIS A 12 9.75 2.63 -14.06
N LEU A 13 10.50 3.12 -13.06
CA LEU A 13 11.89 2.72 -12.78
C LEU A 13 12.00 1.25 -12.37
N ARG A 14 11.05 0.72 -11.58
CA ARG A 14 11.04 -0.71 -11.24
C ARG A 14 10.73 -1.58 -12.45
N ILE A 15 9.71 -1.23 -13.24
CA ILE A 15 9.38 -1.90 -14.50
C ILE A 15 10.59 -1.83 -15.45
N LEU A 16 11.24 -0.67 -15.57
CA LEU A 16 12.45 -0.46 -16.37
C LEU A 16 13.66 -1.26 -15.85
N SER A 17 13.82 -1.42 -14.52
CA SER A 17 14.90 -2.22 -13.93
C SER A 17 14.70 -3.73 -14.12
N SER A 18 13.45 -4.19 -14.00
CA SER A 18 13.07 -5.57 -14.29
C SER A 18 13.20 -5.84 -15.79
N TYR A 19 12.84 -4.87 -16.64
CA TYR A 19 13.01 -4.89 -18.09
C TYR A 19 14.50 -4.98 -18.49
N ALA A 20 15.37 -4.17 -17.88
CA ALA A 20 16.80 -4.22 -18.12
C ALA A 20 17.40 -5.58 -17.74
N SER A 21 16.92 -6.18 -16.65
CA SER A 21 17.34 -7.51 -16.21
C SER A 21 16.88 -8.61 -17.17
N LEU A 22 15.64 -8.50 -17.68
CA LEU A 22 15.04 -9.46 -18.62
C LEU A 22 15.71 -9.38 -20.00
N LEU A 23 16.03 -8.18 -20.48
CA LEU A 23 16.81 -7.97 -21.68
C LEU A 23 18.26 -8.47 -21.53
N ALA A 24 18.89 -8.23 -20.38
CA ALA A 24 20.24 -8.72 -20.12
C ALA A 24 20.29 -10.26 -20.09
N ALA A 25 19.33 -10.91 -19.43
CA ALA A 25 19.19 -12.36 -19.47
C ALA A 25 18.88 -12.87 -20.89
N GLY A 26 18.00 -12.17 -21.61
CA GLY A 26 17.67 -12.47 -23.00
C GLY A 26 18.88 -12.37 -23.94
N GLU A 27 19.74 -11.37 -23.76
CA GLU A 27 20.98 -11.23 -24.52
C GLU A 27 21.94 -12.42 -24.29
N VAL A 28 22.06 -12.91 -23.06
CA VAL A 28 22.89 -14.07 -22.75
C VAL A 28 22.36 -15.31 -23.46
N VAL A 29 21.05 -15.53 -23.44
CA VAL A 29 20.38 -16.64 -24.14
C VAL A 29 20.58 -16.54 -25.65
N VAL A 30 20.41 -15.35 -26.24
CA VAL A 30 20.62 -15.13 -27.69
C VAL A 30 22.07 -15.36 -28.07
N LYS A 31 23.04 -14.89 -27.28
CA LYS A 31 24.47 -15.12 -27.50
C LYS A 31 24.81 -16.62 -27.46
N PHE A 32 24.25 -17.33 -26.49
CA PHE A 32 24.41 -18.79 -26.39
C PHE A 32 23.83 -19.50 -27.61
N VAL A 33 22.56 -19.23 -27.95
CA VAL A 33 21.89 -19.89 -29.09
C VAL A 33 22.60 -19.59 -30.41
N ARG A 34 23.07 -18.36 -30.63
CA ARG A 34 23.86 -18.02 -31.82
C ARG A 34 25.17 -18.81 -31.91
N ALA A 35 25.83 -19.02 -30.78
CA ALA A 35 27.09 -19.76 -30.72
C ALA A 35 26.87 -21.27 -30.95
N THR A 36 25.77 -21.83 -30.47
CA THR A 36 25.50 -23.27 -30.50
C THR A 36 24.76 -23.73 -31.76
N TYR A 37 23.80 -22.93 -32.25
CA TYR A 37 22.84 -23.32 -33.30
C TYR A 37 22.87 -22.39 -34.53
N GLY A 38 23.75 -21.38 -34.53
CA GLY A 38 23.92 -20.47 -35.66
C GLY A 38 23.01 -19.25 -35.64
N LYS A 39 23.23 -18.34 -36.60
CA LYS A 39 22.63 -17.00 -36.61
C LYS A 39 21.11 -16.99 -36.80
N GLU A 40 20.56 -17.94 -37.56
CA GLU A 40 19.11 -18.07 -37.83
C GLU A 40 18.34 -18.40 -36.55
N ALA A 41 18.74 -19.44 -35.81
CA ALA A 41 18.13 -19.82 -34.54
C ALA A 41 18.24 -18.71 -33.48
N GLY A 42 19.35 -17.97 -33.47
CA GLY A 42 19.51 -16.82 -32.59
C GLY A 42 18.63 -15.62 -32.95
N LYS A 43 18.13 -15.52 -34.20
CA LYS A 43 17.17 -14.49 -34.61
C LYS A 43 15.77 -14.85 -34.13
N GLU A 44 15.36 -16.10 -34.31
CA GLU A 44 14.07 -16.63 -33.85
C GLU A 44 13.89 -16.47 -32.33
N VAL A 45 14.92 -16.80 -31.54
CA VAL A 45 14.88 -16.62 -30.08
C VAL A 45 14.83 -15.14 -29.67
N MET A 46 15.46 -14.25 -30.42
CA MET A 46 15.37 -12.80 -30.17
C MET A 46 13.95 -12.30 -30.42
N ASP A 47 13.31 -12.78 -31.48
CA ASP A 47 11.92 -12.43 -31.82
C ASP A 47 10.96 -12.94 -30.73
N TRP A 48 11.18 -14.16 -30.20
CA TRP A 48 10.41 -14.69 -29.07
C TRP A 48 10.58 -13.87 -27.78
N ILE A 49 11.83 -13.49 -27.44
CA ILE A 49 12.10 -12.65 -26.27
C ILE A 49 11.43 -11.29 -26.43
N THR A 50 11.49 -10.70 -27.62
CA THR A 50 10.86 -9.42 -27.93
C THR A 50 9.35 -9.49 -27.76
N GLU A 51 8.71 -10.54 -28.27
CA GLU A 51 7.26 -10.72 -28.18
C GLU A 51 6.77 -11.04 -26.76
N ALA A 52 7.52 -11.88 -26.03
CA ALA A 52 7.28 -12.14 -24.61
C ALA A 52 7.39 -10.85 -23.78
N THR A 53 8.36 -10.00 -24.10
CA THR A 53 8.56 -8.73 -23.40
C THR A 53 7.43 -7.74 -23.68
N LYS A 54 6.93 -7.64 -24.92
CA LYS A 54 5.75 -6.80 -25.24
C LYS A 54 4.52 -7.24 -24.47
N THR A 55 4.25 -8.55 -24.42
CA THR A 55 3.11 -9.12 -23.70
C THR A 55 3.20 -8.84 -22.20
N LEU A 56 4.40 -8.98 -21.61
CA LEU A 56 4.66 -8.65 -20.20
C LEU A 56 4.44 -7.16 -19.89
N VAL A 57 4.88 -6.26 -20.78
CA VAL A 57 4.68 -4.80 -20.59
C VAL A 57 3.21 -4.43 -20.68
N ALA A 58 2.49 -4.95 -21.68
CA ALA A 58 1.05 -4.70 -21.81
C ALA A 58 0.27 -5.19 -20.58
N GLY A 59 0.57 -6.39 -20.08
CA GLY A 59 -0.06 -6.92 -18.86
C GLY A 59 0.30 -6.12 -17.59
N ALA A 60 1.52 -5.60 -17.50
CA ALA A 60 1.94 -4.73 -16.40
C ALA A 60 1.27 -3.34 -16.46
N GLU A 61 1.07 -2.78 -17.64
CA GLU A 61 0.34 -1.52 -17.84
C GLU A 61 -1.15 -1.67 -17.54
N GLU A 62 -1.77 -2.78 -17.95
CA GLU A 62 -3.16 -3.09 -17.66
C GLU A 62 -3.36 -3.32 -16.15
N GLN A 63 -2.48 -4.08 -15.50
CA GLN A 63 -2.46 -4.15 -14.04
C GLN A 63 -2.27 -2.79 -13.40
N ALA A 64 -1.33 -1.95 -13.88
CA ALA A 64 -1.13 -0.62 -13.34
C ALA A 64 -2.37 0.28 -13.49
N LYS A 65 -3.12 0.13 -14.58
CA LYS A 65 -4.41 0.82 -14.79
C LYS A 65 -5.52 0.28 -13.90
N ASP A 66 -5.61 -1.03 -13.72
CA ASP A 66 -6.56 -1.67 -12.78
C ASP A 66 -6.25 -1.34 -11.32
N ILE A 67 -4.97 -1.15 -11.00
CA ILE A 67 -4.52 -0.70 -9.69
C ILE A 67 -4.82 0.79 -9.49
N ALA A 68 -4.63 1.61 -10.53
CA ALA A 68 -4.98 3.03 -10.51
C ALA A 68 -6.50 3.27 -10.45
N SER A 69 -7.31 2.36 -11.00
CA SER A 69 -8.77 2.39 -10.89
C SER A 69 -9.28 1.80 -9.57
N SER A 70 -8.44 1.08 -8.83
CA SER A 70 -8.81 0.47 -7.56
C SER A 70 -8.23 1.24 -6.39
N SER A 71 -9.02 2.09 -5.72
CA SER A 71 -8.67 2.91 -4.55
C SER A 71 -7.78 2.19 -3.51
N PRO A 72 -6.43 2.31 -3.57
CA PRO A 72 -5.50 1.53 -2.73
C PRO A 72 -5.63 1.77 -1.23
N PHE A 73 -5.72 3.03 -0.83
CA PHE A 73 -5.93 3.48 0.54
C PHE A 73 -7.28 3.02 1.06
N ARG A 74 -8.37 3.15 0.28
CA ARG A 74 -9.69 2.68 0.72
C ARG A 74 -9.69 1.18 0.98
N LYS A 75 -9.15 0.36 0.08
CA LYS A 75 -9.00 -1.09 0.30
C LYS A 75 -8.24 -1.43 1.58
N MET A 76 -7.22 -0.65 1.93
CA MET A 76 -6.47 -0.82 3.17
C MET A 76 -7.28 -0.33 4.38
N ALA A 77 -7.95 0.82 4.26
CA ALA A 77 -8.80 1.41 5.29
C ALA A 77 -9.98 0.50 5.66
N THR A 78 -10.67 -0.08 4.68
CA THR A 78 -11.72 -1.10 4.88
C THR A 78 -11.19 -2.28 5.69
N ALA A 79 -10.04 -2.83 5.32
CA ALA A 79 -9.43 -3.95 6.06
C ALA A 79 -9.05 -3.57 7.50
N LEU A 80 -8.57 -2.34 7.71
CA LEU A 80 -8.30 -1.81 9.05
C LEU A 80 -9.59 -1.66 9.86
N ALA A 81 -10.66 -1.12 9.26
CA ALA A 81 -11.97 -0.99 9.88
C ALA A 81 -12.52 -2.34 10.32
N GLU A 82 -12.54 -3.33 9.42
CA GLU A 82 -12.94 -4.71 9.69
C GLU A 82 -12.12 -5.32 10.84
N GLY A 83 -10.79 -5.13 10.80
CA GLY A 83 -9.89 -5.66 11.82
C GLY A 83 -10.11 -5.02 13.20
N MET A 84 -10.35 -3.71 13.25
CA MET A 84 -10.64 -2.97 14.48
C MET A 84 -12.01 -3.36 15.04
N ALA A 85 -13.05 -3.45 14.19
CA ALA A 85 -14.38 -3.91 14.58
C ALA A 85 -14.36 -5.34 15.14
N ALA A 86 -13.58 -6.23 14.50
CA ALA A 86 -13.36 -7.59 14.97
C ALA A 86 -12.41 -7.71 16.18
N ARG A 87 -11.88 -6.59 16.70
CA ARG A 87 -10.91 -6.52 17.81
C ARG A 87 -9.64 -7.36 17.59
N LYS A 88 -9.27 -7.59 16.33
CA LYS A 88 -8.05 -8.32 15.95
C LYS A 88 -6.82 -7.42 15.95
N ILE A 89 -7.04 -6.13 15.73
CA ILE A 89 -5.99 -5.12 15.64
C ILE A 89 -6.34 -3.89 16.47
N CYS A 90 -5.32 -3.11 16.81
CA CYS A 90 -5.49 -1.83 17.51
C CYS A 90 -4.48 -0.77 17.02
N LEU A 91 -4.84 0.49 17.29
CA LEU A 91 -3.94 1.63 17.16
C LEU A 91 -3.49 2.05 18.57
N MET A 92 -2.18 2.17 18.76
CA MET A 92 -1.61 2.59 20.04
C MET A 92 -1.43 4.11 20.11
N PRO A 93 -1.57 4.76 21.27
CA PRO A 93 -1.30 6.19 21.38
C PRO A 93 0.17 6.50 21.02
N ALA A 94 0.39 7.61 20.30
CA ALA A 94 1.72 8.16 20.10
C ALA A 94 2.28 8.75 21.42
N VAL A 95 3.59 9.05 21.46
CA VAL A 95 4.23 9.60 22.67
C VAL A 95 3.61 10.95 23.03
N GLY A 96 3.23 11.13 24.30
CA GLY A 96 2.71 12.40 24.83
C GLY A 96 1.20 12.56 24.72
N VAL A 97 0.48 11.53 24.27
CA VAL A 97 -0.99 11.49 24.30
C VAL A 97 -1.45 11.02 25.68
N ASP A 98 -2.25 11.84 26.36
CA ASP A 98 -2.87 11.48 27.63
C ASP A 98 -4.03 10.51 27.37
N THR A 99 -3.92 9.27 27.84
CA THR A 99 -4.94 8.23 27.63
C THR A 99 -6.06 8.26 28.67
N SER A 100 -5.95 9.09 29.72
CA SER A 100 -6.87 9.09 30.85
C SER A 100 -8.30 9.49 30.49
N HIS A 101 -8.49 10.18 29.36
CA HIS A 101 -9.80 10.70 28.91
C HIS A 101 -10.36 10.07 27.63
N HIS A 102 -9.63 9.15 26.98
CA HIS A 102 -10.06 8.60 25.68
C HIS A 102 -10.53 7.14 25.78
N ARG A 103 -11.79 6.89 25.38
CA ARG A 103 -12.32 5.55 25.08
C ARG A 103 -11.93 5.12 23.65
N HIS A 104 -10.66 5.24 23.29
CA HIS A 104 -10.15 4.54 22.11
C HIS A 104 -9.76 3.12 22.52
N PRO A 105 -9.69 2.14 21.58
CA PRO A 105 -9.44 0.74 21.92
C PRO A 105 -8.01 0.54 22.43
N SER A 106 -7.75 1.00 23.65
CA SER A 106 -6.56 0.72 24.44
C SER A 106 -6.64 -0.74 24.87
N GLY A 107 -6.01 -1.59 24.07
CA GLY A 107 -5.56 -2.93 24.46
C GLY A 107 -6.62 -3.88 24.98
N ALA A 108 -7.29 -4.59 24.08
CA ALA A 108 -7.53 -6.01 24.38
C ALA A 108 -6.16 -6.71 24.26
N VAL A 109 -5.74 -7.45 25.29
CA VAL A 109 -4.41 -8.09 25.45
C VAL A 109 -4.01 -9.03 24.29
N ALA A 110 -4.92 -9.31 23.35
CA ALA A 110 -4.71 -10.18 22.20
C ALA A 110 -4.71 -9.47 20.82
N ALA A 111 -4.92 -8.14 20.76
CA ALA A 111 -4.98 -7.41 19.49
C ALA A 111 -3.58 -7.02 18.98
N GLU A 112 -3.32 -7.25 17.69
CA GLU A 112 -2.06 -6.86 17.04
C GLU A 112 -2.00 -5.34 16.82
N THR A 113 -0.91 -4.70 17.24
CA THR A 113 -0.72 -3.26 17.00
C THR A 113 -0.32 -3.01 15.55
N VAL A 114 -1.18 -2.33 14.79
CA VAL A 114 -0.96 -2.09 13.34
C VAL A 114 -0.70 -0.63 13.00
N GLY A 115 -0.79 0.27 13.97
CA GLY A 115 -0.51 1.69 13.79
C GLY A 115 -0.61 2.45 15.09
N TYR A 116 -0.57 3.78 14.99
CA TYR A 116 -0.65 4.66 16.14
C TYR A 116 -1.73 5.70 15.95
N TRP A 117 -2.13 6.39 17.00
CA TRP A 117 -3.02 7.54 16.91
C TRP A 117 -2.49 8.71 17.74
N GLU A 118 -2.87 9.91 17.33
CA GLU A 118 -2.63 11.14 18.09
C GLU A 118 -3.79 12.12 17.94
N GLU A 119 -3.94 13.03 18.89
CA GLU A 119 -4.91 14.11 18.79
C GLU A 119 -4.23 15.42 18.43
N ARG A 120 -4.81 16.15 17.48
CA ARG A 120 -4.40 17.51 17.12
C ARG A 120 -5.65 18.38 17.01
N HIS A 121 -5.70 19.45 17.81
CA HIS A 121 -6.78 20.44 17.77
C HIS A 121 -8.20 19.83 17.90
N GLY A 122 -8.38 18.81 18.73
CA GLY A 122 -9.68 18.14 18.92
C GLY A 122 -10.03 17.09 17.86
N VAL A 123 -9.12 16.82 16.91
CA VAL A 123 -9.28 15.79 15.87
C VAL A 123 -8.29 14.67 16.11
N VAL A 124 -8.78 13.42 16.06
CA VAL A 124 -7.95 12.22 16.21
C VAL A 124 -7.41 11.81 14.84
N PHE A 125 -6.11 11.62 14.75
CA PHE A 125 -5.41 11.18 13.55
C PHE A 125 -4.81 9.79 13.78
N ALA A 126 -4.92 8.91 12.79
CA ALA A 126 -4.22 7.64 12.71
C ALA A 126 -2.89 7.83 11.97
N LEU A 127 -1.79 7.46 12.62
CA LEU A 127 -0.48 7.30 11.98
C LEU A 127 -0.37 5.90 11.40
N LEU A 128 -0.36 5.84 10.07
CA LEU A 128 -0.18 4.62 9.30
C LEU A 128 1.23 4.54 8.75
N THR A 129 1.89 3.40 8.90
CA THR A 129 3.29 3.21 8.48
C THR A 129 3.46 2.06 7.52
N ARG A 130 4.57 2.08 6.76
CA ARG A 130 4.94 1.01 5.83
C ARG A 130 5.10 -0.34 6.52
N GLU A 131 5.77 -0.34 7.67
CA GLU A 131 6.19 -1.56 8.35
C GLU A 131 5.06 -2.14 9.20
N SER A 132 4.31 -1.31 9.92
CA SER A 132 3.21 -1.77 10.76
C SER A 132 1.94 -1.98 9.93
N THR A 133 1.38 -0.92 9.37
CA THR A 133 0.03 -0.91 8.80
C THR A 133 -0.02 -1.65 7.48
N TYR A 134 0.85 -1.24 6.56
CA TYR A 134 0.88 -1.80 5.23
C TYR A 134 1.51 -3.19 5.23
N GLY A 135 2.54 -3.43 6.05
CA GLY A 135 3.11 -4.76 6.27
C GLY A 135 2.10 -5.75 6.84
N TRP A 136 1.26 -5.32 7.80
CA TRP A 136 0.14 -6.13 8.28
C TRP A 136 -0.85 -6.47 7.17
N TYR A 137 -1.26 -5.48 6.36
CA TYR A 137 -2.18 -5.69 5.25
C TYR A 137 -1.62 -6.67 4.20
N GLU A 138 -0.32 -6.56 3.88
CA GLU A 138 0.39 -7.53 3.04
C GLU A 138 0.29 -8.94 3.63
N GLY A 139 0.54 -9.09 4.93
CA GLY A 139 0.42 -10.36 5.64
C GLY A 139 -1.00 -10.93 5.66
N VAL A 140 -2.04 -10.09 5.71
CA VAL A 140 -3.44 -10.52 5.59
C VAL A 140 -3.72 -11.08 4.19
N GLN A 141 -3.32 -10.37 3.14
CA GLN A 141 -3.55 -10.82 1.76
C GLN A 141 -2.82 -12.13 1.46
N VAL A 142 -1.57 -12.26 1.90
CA VAL A 142 -0.79 -13.50 1.75
C VAL A 142 -1.47 -14.68 2.43
N ARG A 143 -2.00 -14.49 3.66
CA ARG A 143 -2.77 -15.54 4.38
C ARG A 143 -4.06 -15.93 3.67
N ARG A 144 -4.64 -15.03 2.87
CA ARG A 144 -5.82 -15.29 2.02
C ARG A 144 -5.46 -15.91 0.66
N GLY A 145 -4.19 -16.20 0.40
CA GLY A 145 -3.73 -16.74 -0.88
C GLY A 145 -3.65 -15.69 -2.00
N SER A 146 -3.68 -14.41 -1.66
CA SER A 146 -3.61 -13.28 -2.59
C SER A 146 -2.33 -12.46 -2.40
N ARG A 147 -2.02 -11.59 -3.36
CA ARG A 147 -0.95 -10.58 -3.23
C ARG A 147 -1.55 -9.19 -3.30
N VAL A 148 -0.93 -8.25 -2.58
CA VAL A 148 -1.31 -6.83 -2.68
C VAL A 148 -0.96 -6.33 -4.08
N GLY A 149 -1.96 -5.85 -4.81
CA GLY A 149 -1.77 -5.32 -6.16
C GLY A 149 -1.14 -3.93 -6.18
N PHE A 150 -1.26 -3.15 -5.12
CA PHE A 150 -0.74 -1.78 -5.05
C PHE A 150 0.57 -1.67 -4.28
N SER A 151 1.16 -0.47 -4.24
CA SER A 151 2.34 -0.18 -3.44
C SER A 151 2.02 0.77 -2.30
N TRP A 152 2.84 0.79 -1.24
CA TRP A 152 2.74 1.79 -0.18
C TRP A 152 2.79 3.23 -0.70
N ALA A 153 3.55 3.50 -1.76
CA ALA A 153 3.60 4.82 -2.37
C ALA A 153 2.26 5.24 -2.99
N ALA A 154 1.51 4.29 -3.55
CA ALA A 154 0.17 4.53 -4.07
C ALA A 154 -0.81 4.85 -2.93
N VAL A 155 -0.74 4.07 -1.83
CA VAL A 155 -1.51 4.32 -0.61
C VAL A 155 -1.21 5.70 -0.03
N LEU A 156 0.07 6.06 0.12
CA LEU A 156 0.50 7.37 0.62
C LEU A 156 0.01 8.52 -0.27
N LYS A 157 0.04 8.32 -1.59
CA LYS A 157 -0.40 9.34 -2.54
C LYS A 157 -1.90 9.59 -2.38
N GLU A 158 -2.70 8.54 -2.45
CA GLU A 158 -4.15 8.66 -2.34
C GLU A 158 -4.58 9.16 -0.95
N ALA A 159 -3.97 8.68 0.13
CA ALA A 159 -4.25 9.15 1.48
C ALA A 159 -4.10 10.67 1.62
N VAL A 160 -3.07 11.24 0.98
CA VAL A 160 -2.80 12.69 0.97
C VAL A 160 -3.72 13.42 0.01
N ASP A 161 -3.85 12.91 -1.22
CA ASP A 161 -4.53 13.60 -2.31
C ASP A 161 -6.06 13.60 -2.12
N GLU A 162 -6.64 12.54 -1.52
CA GLU A 162 -8.10 12.33 -1.47
C GLU A 162 -8.67 12.25 -0.04
N PHE A 163 -7.86 11.90 0.96
CA PHE A 163 -8.33 11.64 2.33
C PHE A 163 -7.76 12.60 3.38
N GLY A 164 -7.20 13.74 2.95
CA GLY A 164 -6.71 14.79 3.85
C GLY A 164 -5.50 14.38 4.69
N GLY A 165 -4.74 13.40 4.21
CA GLY A 165 -3.58 12.87 4.91
C GLY A 165 -2.37 13.80 4.88
N GLU A 166 -1.55 13.75 5.92
CA GLU A 166 -0.28 14.46 6.04
C GLU A 166 0.89 13.47 6.09
N ARG A 167 1.89 13.65 5.21
CA ARG A 167 3.12 12.85 5.30
C ARG A 167 3.96 13.28 6.48
N VAL A 168 4.44 12.30 7.25
CA VAL A 168 5.36 12.54 8.37
C VAL A 168 6.62 11.70 8.23
N GLU A 169 7.77 12.31 8.47
CA GLU A 169 9.06 11.62 8.32
C GLU A 169 9.66 11.15 9.65
N ARG A 170 9.40 11.84 10.75
CA ARG A 170 10.04 11.57 12.05
C ARG A 170 9.08 11.72 13.22
N LYS A 171 7.99 10.95 13.21
CA LYS A 171 7.04 10.95 14.32
C LYS A 171 7.55 10.06 15.44
N ARG A 172 7.64 10.61 16.66
CA ARG A 172 8.03 9.84 17.85
C ARG A 172 6.84 9.02 18.33
N VAL A 173 7.03 7.72 18.47
CA VAL A 173 6.03 6.79 19.02
C VAL A 173 6.68 5.86 20.03
N GLN A 174 5.87 5.34 20.95
CA GLN A 174 6.31 4.37 21.94
C GLN A 174 6.05 2.96 21.40
N VAL A 175 7.10 2.16 21.26
CA VAL A 175 7.05 0.77 20.78
C VAL A 175 7.57 -0.12 21.91
N GLY A 176 6.65 -0.65 22.70
CA GLY A 176 6.99 -1.33 23.96
C GLY A 176 7.72 -0.36 24.91
N GLU A 177 8.91 -0.74 25.36
CA GLU A 177 9.72 0.09 26.28
C GLU A 177 10.58 1.15 25.57
N LYS A 178 10.62 1.16 24.22
CA LYS A 178 11.50 2.05 23.44
C LYS A 178 10.70 3.13 22.73
N THR A 179 11.29 4.33 22.64
CA THR A 179 10.82 5.37 21.74
C THR A 179 11.45 5.20 20.35
N ALA A 180 10.62 5.10 19.32
CA ALA A 180 11.04 5.02 17.92
C ALA A 180 10.66 6.29 17.16
N GLN A 181 11.36 6.56 16.06
CA GLN A 181 10.95 7.56 15.08
C GLN A 181 10.45 6.84 13.82
N LEU A 182 9.17 7.04 13.51
CA LEU A 182 8.53 6.42 12.36
C LEU A 182 8.19 7.44 11.29
N SER A 183 8.23 6.97 10.04
CA SER A 183 7.74 7.69 8.88
C SER A 183 6.44 7.05 8.39
N GLY A 184 5.51 7.85 7.90
CA GLY A 184 4.19 7.38 7.51
C GLY A 184 3.28 8.48 7.00
N VAL A 185 1.98 8.23 7.09
CA VAL A 185 0.93 9.21 6.83
C VAL A 185 0.02 9.31 8.04
N LEU A 186 -0.32 10.53 8.43
CA LEU A 186 -1.38 10.83 9.37
C LEU A 186 -2.65 11.07 8.60
N VAL A 187 -3.70 10.32 8.91
CA VAL A 187 -5.04 10.51 8.31
C VAL A 187 -6.04 10.73 9.44
N PRO A 188 -7.07 11.58 9.28
CA PRO A 188 -8.12 11.69 10.29
C PRO A 188 -8.74 10.32 10.55
N LEU A 189 -8.89 9.92 11.80
CA LEU A 189 -9.32 8.56 12.16
C LEU A 189 -10.68 8.21 11.55
N ASP A 190 -11.56 9.20 11.42
CA ASP A 190 -12.88 9.06 10.82
C ASP A 190 -12.82 8.57 9.36
N THR A 191 -11.75 8.89 8.64
CA THR A 191 -11.54 8.38 7.26
C THR A 191 -11.34 6.87 7.21
N LEU A 192 -10.96 6.24 8.33
CA LEU A 192 -10.84 4.79 8.44
C LEU A 192 -12.16 4.12 8.82
N THR A 193 -13.16 4.86 9.31
CA THR A 193 -14.42 4.30 9.83
C THR A 193 -15.65 4.62 8.98
N GLN A 194 -15.52 5.49 7.97
CA GLN A 194 -16.65 6.03 7.17
C GLN A 194 -17.45 5.01 6.33
N GLU A 195 -17.08 3.72 6.28
CA GLU A 195 -17.84 2.73 5.51
C GLU A 195 -19.08 2.15 6.21
N ASN A 196 -19.28 2.39 7.51
CA ASN A 196 -20.46 1.82 8.22
C ASN A 196 -21.72 2.71 8.22
N ASP A 197 -21.62 4.02 8.01
CA ASP A 197 -22.78 4.91 8.16
C ASP A 197 -23.65 5.02 6.89
N SER A 198 -23.18 4.49 5.75
CA SER A 198 -23.90 4.60 4.47
C SER A 198 -24.89 3.45 4.21
N GLN A 199 -24.95 2.42 5.07
CA GLN A 199 -25.88 1.28 4.90
C GLN A 199 -27.06 1.26 5.88
N ASP A 200 -26.98 1.92 7.04
CA ASP A 200 -28.09 1.93 8.02
C ASP A 200 -29.17 2.99 7.75
N SER A 201 -28.98 3.87 6.76
CA SER A 201 -29.92 4.97 6.48
C SER A 201 -31.05 4.61 5.50
N GLN A 202 -31.11 3.38 4.98
CA GLN A 202 -32.15 2.97 4.02
C GLN A 202 -33.21 2.01 4.58
N ASP A 203 -32.99 1.37 5.74
CA ASP A 203 -33.95 0.40 6.31
C ASP A 203 -35.01 1.03 7.22
N SER A 204 -35.08 2.36 7.33
CA SER A 204 -36.00 3.05 8.25
C SER A 204 -37.15 3.82 7.58
N GLN A 205 -37.36 3.72 6.27
CA GLN A 205 -38.43 4.47 5.57
C GLN A 205 -39.63 3.63 5.07
N ASP A 206 -39.66 2.32 5.30
CA ASP A 206 -40.75 1.46 4.82
C ASP A 206 -41.64 0.89 5.96
N PHE A 207 -41.98 1.70 6.96
CA PHE A 207 -43.08 1.41 7.90
C PHE A 207 -43.80 2.69 8.32
N GLU A 208 -44.67 3.20 7.45
CA GLU A 208 -45.89 3.94 7.84
C GLU A 208 -47.13 3.10 7.49
#